data_AF-T1HCS3-F1
#
_entry.id   AF-T1HCS3-F1
#
_cell.length_a   1.000
_cell.length_b   1.000
_cell.length_c   1.000
_cell.angle_alpha   90.00
_cell.angle_beta   90.00
_cell.angle_gamma   90.00
#
_symmetry.space_group_name_H-M   'P 1'
#
loop_
_entity.id
_entity.type
_entity.pdbx_description
1 polymer ?
#
loop_
_entity_poly.entity_id
_entity_poly.type
_entity_poly.pdbx_seq_one_letter_code
_entity_poly.pdbx_strand_id
1 'polypeptide(L)'
;MANDSILGSPAPPQYVMWYHNDRMINYEDSEENNRVQVMTEPGGEKTHSRLLINEATSNHSGNYTCRASNTEPDSVHVFVSTAKKRYKEEF
;
A
#
# COMPACT_ATOMS: atom_id res chain seq x y z
N MET A 1 -21.21 -12.56 -32.92
CA MET A 1 -20.79 -12.66 -31.50
C MET A 1 -19.28 -12.75 -31.53
N ALA A 2 -18.59 -11.65 -31.25
CA ALA A 2 -17.13 -11.58 -31.32
C ALA A 2 -16.52 -12.29 -30.11
N ASN A 3 -15.67 -13.27 -30.37
CA ASN A 3 -14.75 -13.86 -29.41
C ASN A 3 -13.49 -12.98 -29.33
N ASP A 4 -13.64 -11.77 -28.82
CA ASP A 4 -12.49 -10.88 -28.60
C ASP A 4 -12.07 -10.94 -27.13
N SER A 5 -11.21 -11.89 -26.82
CA SER A 5 -10.35 -11.85 -25.64
C SER A 5 -9.10 -12.66 -25.95
N ILE A 6 -7.92 -12.12 -25.61
CA ILE A 6 -6.64 -12.80 -25.28
C ILE A 6 -5.35 -12.23 -25.94
N LEU A 7 -5.37 -11.26 -26.88
CA LEU A 7 -4.10 -10.75 -27.47
C LEU A 7 -3.57 -9.42 -26.92
N GLY A 8 -4.26 -8.74 -26.00
CA GLY A 8 -3.85 -7.40 -25.53
C GLY A 8 -4.02 -7.10 -24.03
N SER A 9 -4.46 -8.06 -23.21
CA SER A 9 -4.57 -7.84 -21.76
C SER A 9 -3.23 -8.19 -21.08
N PRO A 10 -2.65 -7.31 -20.25
CA PRO A 10 -1.48 -7.66 -19.45
C PRO A 10 -1.78 -8.91 -18.62
N ALA A 11 -0.85 -9.86 -18.59
CA ALA A 11 -0.93 -10.97 -17.64
C ALA A 11 -1.02 -10.42 -16.21
N PRO A 12 -1.64 -11.14 -15.26
CA PRO A 12 -1.60 -10.72 -13.86
C PRO A 12 -0.14 -10.63 -13.36
N PRO A 13 0.19 -9.65 -12.50
CA PRO A 13 1.51 -9.59 -11.88
C PRO A 13 1.80 -10.85 -11.07
N GLN A 14 3.04 -11.35 -11.14
CA GLN A 14 3.49 -12.50 -10.34
C GLN A 14 3.66 -12.12 -8.86
N TYR A 15 3.93 -10.85 -8.58
CA TYR A 15 4.06 -10.32 -7.22
C TYR A 15 3.76 -8.81 -7.19
N VAL A 16 3.40 -8.33 -6.00
CA VAL A 16 3.29 -6.90 -5.68
C VAL A 16 4.12 -6.61 -4.44
N MET A 17 5.11 -5.73 -4.58
CA MET A 17 5.98 -5.29 -3.48
C MET A 17 5.57 -3.90 -3.01
N TRP A 18 5.64 -3.67 -1.71
CA TRP A 18 5.41 -2.42 -1.03
C TRP A 18 6.70 -1.88 -0.44
N TYR A 19 6.89 -0.58 -0.57
CA TYR A 19 8.03 0.15 -0.02
C TYR A 19 7.53 1.32 0.83
N HIS A 20 8.19 1.59 1.95
CA HIS A 20 8.07 2.80 2.75
C HIS A 20 9.41 3.53 2.77
N ASN A 21 9.48 4.73 2.20
CA ASN A 21 10.72 5.52 2.05
C ASN A 21 11.90 4.68 1.53
N ASP A 22 11.69 3.99 0.39
CA ASP A 22 12.66 3.10 -0.27
C ASP A 22 12.99 1.77 0.43
N ARG A 23 12.42 1.51 1.61
CA ARG A 23 12.58 0.24 2.33
C ARG A 23 11.43 -0.71 2.02
N MET A 24 11.73 -1.94 1.60
CA MET A 24 10.71 -2.95 1.34
C MET A 24 10.07 -3.43 2.64
N ILE A 25 8.74 -3.53 2.70
CA ILE A 25 7.99 -3.83 3.93
C ILE A 25 7.06 -5.05 3.84
N ASN A 26 7.12 -5.83 2.76
CA ASN A 26 6.27 -7.02 2.58
C ASN A 26 6.52 -8.14 3.61
N TYR A 27 7.77 -8.31 4.04
CA TYR A 27 8.24 -9.49 4.78
C TYR A 27 9.11 -9.14 5.99
N GLU A 28 9.29 -7.85 6.27
CA GLU A 28 10.18 -7.43 7.36
C GLU A 28 9.44 -7.38 8.69
N ASP A 29 9.77 -8.31 9.58
CA ASP A 29 9.47 -8.20 11.01
C ASP A 29 10.45 -7.22 11.66
N SER A 30 10.14 -5.93 11.55
CA SER A 30 10.79 -4.87 12.34
C SER A 30 9.81 -4.36 13.40
N GLU A 31 10.32 -3.78 14.50
CA GLU A 31 9.44 -3.15 15.50
C GLU A 31 8.57 -2.02 14.89
N GLU A 32 9.03 -1.41 13.80
CA GLU A 32 8.31 -0.37 13.07
C GLU A 32 7.24 -0.95 12.12
N ASN A 33 7.46 -2.17 11.62
CA ASN A 33 6.58 -2.84 10.67
C ASN A 33 5.61 -3.85 11.32
N ASN A 34 5.72 -4.11 12.63
CA ASN A 34 4.82 -5.04 13.35
C ASN A 34 3.33 -4.65 13.27
N ARG A 35 3.06 -3.39 12.92
CA ARG A 35 1.73 -2.80 12.73
C ARG A 35 1.27 -2.80 11.28
N VAL A 36 2.16 -3.15 10.34
CA VAL A 36 1.91 -3.14 8.91
C VAL A 36 1.51 -4.55 8.47
N GLN A 37 0.42 -4.64 7.71
CA GLN A 37 -0.01 -5.89 7.08
C GLN A 37 -0.20 -5.64 5.59
N VAL A 38 0.43 -6.48 4.77
CA VAL A 38 0.26 -6.47 3.32
C VAL A 38 -0.58 -7.68 2.92
N MET A 39 -1.68 -7.42 2.24
CA MET A 39 -2.57 -8.45 1.69
C MET A 39 -2.60 -8.28 0.17
N THR A 40 -2.24 -9.34 -0.56
CA THR A 40 -2.38 -9.37 -2.01
C THR A 40 -3.37 -10.45 -2.40
N GLU A 41 -4.39 -10.06 -3.13
CA GLU A 41 -5.44 -10.89 -3.72
C GLU A 41 -5.17 -10.98 -5.23
N PRO A 42 -4.53 -12.07 -5.72
CA PRO A 42 -4.43 -12.33 -7.14
C PRO A 42 -5.85 -12.62 -7.66
N GLY A 43 -6.40 -11.72 -8.46
CA GLY A 43 -7.73 -11.87 -9.03
C GLY A 43 -7.68 -12.16 -10.53
N GLY A 44 -8.79 -12.68 -11.06
CA GLY A 44 -8.94 -13.05 -12.47
C GLY A 44 -8.66 -11.88 -13.43
N GLU A 45 -9.51 -10.85 -13.41
CA GLU A 45 -9.33 -9.69 -14.29
C GLU A 45 -8.35 -8.63 -13.74
N LYS A 46 -8.20 -8.53 -12.41
CA LYS A 46 -7.31 -7.56 -11.74
C LYS A 46 -6.70 -8.14 -10.48
N THR A 47 -5.44 -7.80 -10.22
CA THR A 47 -4.79 -8.08 -8.93
C THR A 47 -4.97 -6.89 -7.99
N HIS A 48 -5.36 -7.16 -6.75
CA HIS A 48 -5.54 -6.14 -5.72
C HIS A 48 -4.53 -6.36 -4.60
N SER A 49 -3.78 -5.32 -4.23
CA SER A 49 -2.89 -5.36 -3.06
C SER A 49 -3.27 -4.22 -2.11
N ARG A 50 -3.32 -4.52 -0.81
CA ARG A 50 -3.70 -3.59 0.25
C ARG A 50 -2.61 -3.59 1.32
N LEU A 51 -2.26 -2.40 1.78
CA LEU A 51 -1.41 -2.17 2.94
C LEU A 51 -2.28 -1.58 4.06
N LEU A 52 -2.28 -2.24 5.22
CA LEU A 52 -2.99 -1.83 6.41
C LEU A 52 -1.99 -1.46 7.51
N ILE A 53 -2.20 -0.33 8.18
CA ILE A 53 -1.39 0.12 9.32
C ILE A 53 -2.30 0.15 10.55
N ASN A 54 -2.08 -0.77 11.48
CA ASN A 54 -2.81 -0.83 12.74
C ASN A 54 -2.20 0.12 13.77
N GLU A 55 -3.02 0.93 14.45
CA GLU A 55 -2.54 1.86 15.49
C GLU A 55 -1.39 2.76 15.01
N ALA A 56 -1.64 3.51 13.92
CA ALA A 56 -0.63 4.34 13.28
C ALA A 56 -0.05 5.44 14.21
N THR A 57 1.28 5.45 14.32
CA THR A 57 2.10 6.52 14.92
C THR A 57 2.72 7.43 13.86
N SER A 58 3.33 8.55 14.27
CA SER A 58 4.02 9.48 13.38
C SER A 58 5.12 8.84 12.52
N ASN A 59 5.74 7.75 12.99
CA ASN A 59 6.82 7.05 12.27
C ASN A 59 6.33 6.37 10.98
N HIS A 60 5.03 6.11 10.86
CA HIS A 60 4.43 5.58 9.62
C HIS A 60 4.16 6.68 8.58
N SER A 61 4.53 7.94 8.84
CA SER A 61 4.47 8.96 7.79
C SER A 61 5.56 8.69 6.76
N GLY A 62 5.30 8.96 5.49
CA GLY A 62 6.28 8.77 4.43
C GLY A 62 5.69 8.47 3.07
N ASN A 63 6.57 8.18 2.12
CA ASN A 63 6.19 7.73 0.80
C ASN A 63 5.95 6.21 0.81
N TYR A 64 4.78 5.79 0.36
CA TYR A 64 4.42 4.40 0.14
C TYR A 64 4.33 4.14 -1.36
N THR A 65 5.17 3.22 -1.86
CA THR A 65 5.21 2.82 -3.27
C THR A 65 4.74 1.38 -3.41
N CYS A 66 3.80 1.13 -4.32
CA CYS A 66 3.47 -0.21 -4.77
C CYS A 66 4.17 -0.50 -6.10
N ARG A 67 4.85 -1.64 -6.20
CA ARG A 67 5.58 -2.08 -7.39
C ARG A 67 5.19 -3.50 -7.75
N ALA A 68 4.41 -3.64 -8.82
CA ALA A 68 4.08 -4.94 -9.39
C ALA A 68 5.13 -5.38 -10.43
N SER A 69 5.25 -6.69 -10.66
CA SER A 69 6.30 -7.27 -11.51
C SER A 69 6.24 -6.86 -12.99
N ASN A 70 5.11 -6.37 -13.47
CA ASN A 70 4.84 -6.07 -14.88
C ASN A 70 4.12 -4.73 -15.09
N THR A 71 4.22 -3.81 -14.13
CA THR A 71 3.67 -2.47 -14.24
C THR A 71 4.70 -1.44 -13.79
N GLU A 72 4.50 -0.19 -14.18
CA GLU A 72 5.20 0.91 -13.53
C GLU A 72 4.75 1.01 -12.05
N PRO A 73 5.65 1.45 -11.14
CA PRO A 73 5.28 1.68 -9.75
C PRO A 73 4.40 2.92 -9.61
N ASP A 74 3.54 2.91 -8.61
CA ASP A 74 2.76 4.08 -8.21
C ASP A 74 2.97 4.38 -6.73
N SER A 75 2.87 5.66 -6.35
CA SER A 75 3.27 6.13 -5.01
C SER A 75 2.29 7.12 -4.40
N VAL A 76 2.14 7.03 -3.08
CA VAL A 76 1.34 7.95 -2.27
C VAL A 76 2.14 8.42 -1.07
N HIS A 77 2.01 9.70 -0.71
CA HIS A 77 2.58 10.22 0.54
C HIS A 77 1.52 10.20 1.65
N VAL A 78 1.84 9.55 2.76
CA VAL A 78 0.98 9.43 3.94
C VAL A 78 1.54 10.31 5.05
N PHE A 79 0.67 11.08 5.70
CA PHE A 79 1.01 11.89 6.86
C PHE A 79 0.16 11.49 8.06
N VAL A 80 0.81 11.12 9.16
CA VAL A 80 0.15 10.71 10.42
C VAL A 80 0.39 11.77 11.48
N SER A 81 -0.69 12.33 12.03
CA SER A 81 -0.63 13.34 13.09
C SER A 81 -1.49 12.95 14.28
N THR A 82 -1.04 13.29 15.49
CA THR A 82 -1.89 13.22 16.68
C THR A 82 -2.90 14.37 16.66
N ALA A 83 -4.14 14.07 17.02
CA ALA A 83 -5.15 15.11 17.18
C ALA A 83 -4.78 16.00 18.39
N LYS A 84 -4.52 17.28 18.15
CA LYS A 84 -4.55 18.27 19.23
C LYS A 84 -6.00 18.66 19.47
N LYS A 85 -6.62 18.14 20.53
CA LYS A 85 -7.88 18.71 21.03
C LYS A 85 -7.59 20.14 21.48
N ARG A 86 -7.94 21.13 20.65
CA ARG A 86 -8.10 22.50 21.14
C ARG A 86 -9.35 22.50 22.01
N TYR A 87 -9.17 22.40 23.31
CA TYR A 87 -10.21 22.86 24.23
C TYR A 87 -10.39 24.35 23.93
N LYS A 88 -11.57 24.74 23.45
CA LYS A 88 -11.93 26.15 23.44
C LYS A 88 -12.08 26.53 24.92
N GLU A 89 -11.19 27.37 25.41
CA GLU A 89 -11.49 28.20 26.58
C GLU A 89 -12.56 29.19 26.12
N GLU A 90 -13.82 28.88 26.37
CA GLU A 90 -14.91 29.86 26.31
C GLU A 90 -14.83 30.68 27.61
N PHE A 91 -14.48 31.96 27.45
CA PHE A 91 -14.67 33.00 28.48
C PHE A 91 -16.08 33.58 28.35
#